data_AF-A0A4V6TBZ2-F1
#
_entry.id   AF-A0A4V6TBZ2-F1
#
_cell.length_a   1.000
_cell.length_b   1.000
_cell.length_c   1.000
_cell.angle_alpha   90.00
_cell.angle_beta   90.00
_cell.angle_gamma   90.00
#
_symmetry.space_group_name_H-M   'P 1'
#
loop_
_entity.id
_entity.type
_entity.pdbx_description
1 polymer ?
#
loop_
_entity_poly.entity_id
_entity_poly.type
_entity_poly.pdbx_seq_one_letter_code
_entity_poly.pdbx_strand_id
1 'polypeptide(L)'
;MADPLYELLAPYFDRPSTTSTSEAIPLPTDPTTDAYLARLPTLSLQSLTTTESSYLNAATQSSLRSLQALSKRSHRSVITATDHLSNLSALLPSLYTRSKELGDALPQLETAATNFATKYDRAAENAVLDRRKRAMLLSRNVDRVSDVMELPTLLSTAINSSSAAVTQGTGGAAASGYASALDLHAHVKRLRTLYPDSDLVGDISRQADDEIQNLITVLINGLQNPSLKLAGAMRMIGWLRRVAPELADDTYASLHGQIKGRSLGAATGEGSLGALFLVCRLGTLRRTLDALDPLKDLADQEALRRSESRDRQETWIGGAQTERYLKRYVEVFREQSFAIISMYKSIFPSALPIPGLAGADITSPTGTPIQTPTISESTSTPFFEAEDDKTPSALATFAPHLVDMLSERLRTYMPNISERSSRDSLLTQVLYCAGSLGRLGADFGMMLALLEDELNEEGEAGKPEETDEDDHEWVQVMKKHRVQASRLELLASGVGSGRKTSTSLDSRRPSAVPG
;
A
#
# COMPACT_ATOMS: atom_id res chain seq x y z
N MET A 1 -24.48 -108.02 -48.69
CA MET A 1 -25.24 -108.79 -49.70
C MET A 1 -26.64 -108.89 -49.13
N ALA A 2 -27.64 -108.36 -49.83
CA ALA A 2 -29.00 -108.33 -49.32
C ALA A 2 -29.47 -109.77 -49.04
N ASP A 3 -30.06 -110.00 -47.87
CA ASP A 3 -30.57 -111.31 -47.48
C ASP A 3 -31.63 -111.77 -48.50
N PRO A 4 -31.60 -113.03 -48.99
CA PRO A 4 -32.57 -113.51 -49.98
C PRO A 4 -34.02 -113.45 -49.48
N LEU A 5 -34.22 -113.41 -48.16
CA LEU A 5 -35.52 -113.17 -47.52
C LEU A 5 -36.00 -111.72 -47.67
N TYR A 6 -35.09 -110.74 -47.65
CA TYR A 6 -35.42 -109.33 -47.86
C TYR A 6 -35.90 -109.10 -49.31
N GLU A 7 -35.23 -109.71 -50.28
CA GLU A 7 -35.62 -109.61 -51.70
C GLU A 7 -36.98 -110.29 -51.99
N LEU A 8 -37.33 -111.34 -51.23
CA LEU A 8 -38.63 -112.02 -51.33
C LEU A 8 -39.79 -111.25 -50.65
N LEU A 9 -39.49 -110.50 -49.58
CA LEU A 9 -40.46 -109.70 -48.83
C LEU A 9 -40.62 -108.28 -49.40
N ALA A 10 -39.61 -107.77 -50.12
CA ALA A 10 -39.59 -106.46 -50.77
C ALA A 10 -40.89 -106.10 -51.54
N PRO A 11 -41.51 -107.01 -52.34
CA PRO A 11 -42.72 -106.72 -53.09
C PRO A 11 -43.99 -106.60 -52.23
N TYR A 12 -43.96 -107.08 -50.98
CA TYR A 12 -45.12 -107.11 -50.09
C TYR A 12 -45.20 -105.90 -49.16
N PHE A 13 -44.13 -105.10 -49.05
CA PHE A 13 -44.15 -103.83 -48.33
C PHE A 13 -45.04 -102.77 -49.01
N ASP A 14 -45.38 -102.96 -50.29
CA ASP A 14 -46.24 -102.05 -51.08
C ASP A 14 -47.76 -102.29 -50.91
N ARG A 15 -48.21 -103.25 -50.09
CA ARG A 15 -49.64 -103.53 -49.93
C ARG A 15 -50.26 -102.57 -48.89
N PRO A 16 -51.23 -101.71 -49.25
CA PRO A 16 -51.68 -100.62 -48.40
C PRO A 16 -52.51 -101.14 -47.21
N SER A 17 -51.90 -101.22 -46.04
CA SER A 17 -52.64 -101.22 -44.77
C SER A 17 -53.21 -99.82 -44.56
N THR A 18 -54.54 -99.77 -44.53
CA THR A 18 -55.34 -98.55 -44.45
C THR A 18 -55.26 -97.90 -43.07
N THR A 19 -54.14 -97.27 -42.73
CA THR A 19 -54.05 -96.11 -41.80
C THR A 19 -52.61 -95.62 -41.69
N SER A 20 -52.30 -94.55 -42.43
CA SER A 20 -51.46 -93.37 -42.05
C SER A 20 -50.10 -93.62 -41.33
N THR A 21 -48.93 -93.14 -41.74
CA THR A 21 -48.49 -92.14 -42.74
C THR A 21 -46.96 -92.26 -42.81
N SER A 22 -46.37 -92.38 -44.00
CA SER A 22 -44.92 -92.27 -44.27
C SER A 22 -43.98 -93.18 -43.46
N GLU A 23 -44.04 -94.50 -43.67
CA GLU A 23 -42.91 -95.39 -43.36
C GLU A 23 -41.98 -95.47 -44.57
N ALA A 24 -40.78 -94.93 -44.42
CA ALA A 24 -39.71 -95.06 -45.38
C ALA A 24 -39.34 -96.54 -45.57
N ILE A 25 -39.09 -96.95 -46.82
CA ILE A 25 -38.54 -98.26 -47.15
C ILE A 25 -37.33 -98.52 -46.24
N PRO A 26 -37.30 -99.59 -45.43
CA PRO A 26 -36.16 -99.86 -44.57
C PRO A 26 -34.92 -100.13 -45.45
N LEU A 27 -33.88 -99.32 -45.30
CA LEU A 27 -32.64 -99.49 -46.05
C LEU A 27 -31.94 -100.79 -45.61
N PRO A 28 -31.32 -101.55 -46.54
CA PRO A 28 -30.72 -102.87 -46.29
C PRO A 28 -29.44 -102.85 -45.44
N THR A 29 -29.15 -101.73 -44.77
CA THR A 29 -27.94 -101.52 -43.96
C THR A 29 -28.26 -101.17 -42.52
N ASP A 30 -29.55 -101.15 -42.14
CA ASP A 30 -29.94 -100.88 -40.76
C ASP A 30 -29.73 -102.15 -39.91
N PRO A 31 -28.83 -102.13 -38.90
CA PRO A 31 -28.48 -103.31 -38.11
C PRO A 31 -29.68 -103.90 -37.35
N THR A 32 -30.72 -103.10 -37.10
CA THR A 32 -31.94 -103.55 -36.45
C THR A 32 -32.82 -104.39 -37.38
N THR A 33 -32.81 -104.06 -38.67
CA THR A 33 -33.54 -104.78 -39.72
C THR A 33 -32.86 -106.13 -40.00
N ASP A 34 -31.53 -106.15 -40.12
CA ASP A 34 -30.76 -107.37 -40.34
C ASP A 34 -30.90 -108.37 -39.17
N ALA A 35 -30.86 -107.88 -37.92
CA ALA A 35 -31.06 -108.73 -36.75
C ALA A 35 -32.48 -109.34 -36.68
N TYR A 36 -33.49 -108.63 -37.19
CA TYR A 36 -34.86 -109.13 -37.27
C TYR A 36 -35.00 -110.20 -38.36
N LEU A 37 -34.45 -109.95 -39.55
CA LEU A 37 -34.46 -110.89 -40.67
C LEU A 37 -33.76 -112.20 -40.32
N ALA A 38 -32.64 -112.15 -39.57
CA ALA A 38 -31.97 -113.34 -39.06
C ALA A 38 -32.79 -114.13 -38.02
N ARG A 39 -33.73 -113.48 -37.33
CA ARG A 39 -34.61 -114.11 -36.32
C ARG A 39 -35.79 -114.83 -36.95
N LEU A 40 -36.34 -114.34 -38.07
CA LEU A 40 -37.46 -114.97 -38.79
C LEU A 40 -37.27 -116.46 -39.10
N PRO A 41 -36.14 -116.94 -39.64
CA PRO A 41 -35.95 -118.36 -39.97
C PRO A 41 -35.81 -119.27 -38.74
N THR A 42 -35.65 -118.71 -37.53
CA THR A 42 -35.51 -119.48 -36.29
C THR A 42 -36.85 -119.78 -35.60
N LEU A 43 -37.96 -119.25 -36.12
CA LEU A 43 -39.30 -119.37 -35.55
C LEU A 43 -40.16 -120.41 -36.30
N SER A 44 -41.08 -121.08 -35.60
CA SER A 44 -41.98 -122.07 -36.20
C SER A 44 -43.14 -121.41 -36.97
N LEU A 45 -43.66 -122.06 -38.01
CA LEU A 45 -44.68 -121.48 -38.91
C LEU A 45 -45.99 -121.11 -38.17
N GLN A 46 -46.34 -121.85 -37.11
CA GLN A 46 -47.48 -121.54 -36.24
C GLN A 46 -47.23 -120.25 -35.43
N SER A 47 -45.99 -120.00 -35.02
CA SER A 47 -45.59 -118.81 -34.25
C SER A 47 -45.49 -117.55 -35.12
N LEU A 48 -45.02 -117.67 -36.38
CA LEU A 48 -45.02 -116.58 -37.37
C LEU A 48 -46.44 -116.03 -37.59
N THR A 49 -47.42 -116.92 -37.79
CA THR A 49 -48.77 -116.51 -38.19
C THR A 49 -49.60 -115.90 -37.07
N THR A 50 -49.35 -116.27 -35.81
CA THR A 50 -50.21 -115.85 -34.68
C THR A 50 -49.51 -114.94 -33.67
N THR A 51 -48.23 -115.18 -33.38
CA THR A 51 -47.52 -114.48 -32.28
C THR A 51 -46.63 -113.33 -32.78
N GLU A 52 -46.14 -113.39 -34.01
CA GLU A 52 -45.23 -112.38 -34.53
C GLU A 52 -45.94 -111.04 -34.78
N SER A 53 -47.11 -111.04 -35.42
CA SER A 53 -47.83 -109.79 -35.69
C SER A 53 -48.26 -109.08 -34.40
N SER A 54 -48.63 -109.84 -33.37
CA SER A 54 -48.95 -109.28 -32.06
C SER A 54 -47.71 -108.74 -31.34
N TYR A 55 -46.56 -109.42 -31.46
CA TYR A 55 -45.27 -108.93 -30.94
C TYR A 55 -44.79 -107.66 -31.65
N LEU A 56 -44.84 -107.60 -32.98
CA LEU A 56 -44.41 -106.43 -33.77
C LEU A 56 -45.31 -105.22 -33.47
N ASN A 57 -46.63 -105.42 -33.42
CA ASN A 57 -47.56 -104.39 -32.99
C ASN A 57 -47.26 -103.91 -31.56
N ALA A 58 -46.99 -104.83 -30.62
CA ALA A 58 -46.62 -104.47 -29.25
C ALA A 58 -45.28 -103.72 -29.18
N ALA A 59 -44.27 -104.11 -29.95
CA ALA A 59 -42.96 -103.47 -30.00
C ALA A 59 -43.03 -102.07 -30.62
N THR A 60 -43.80 -101.90 -31.70
CA THR A 60 -44.03 -100.60 -32.34
C THR A 60 -44.78 -99.67 -31.39
N GLN A 61 -45.85 -100.15 -30.76
CA GLN A 61 -46.57 -99.36 -29.76
C GLN A 61 -45.69 -99.03 -28.55
N SER A 62 -44.80 -99.94 -28.14
CA SER A 62 -43.81 -99.68 -27.09
C SER A 62 -42.78 -98.61 -27.49
N SER A 63 -42.26 -98.67 -28.72
CA SER A 63 -41.33 -97.67 -29.27
C SER A 63 -41.99 -96.30 -29.45
N LEU A 64 -43.22 -96.26 -29.98
CA LEU A 64 -43.98 -95.01 -30.08
C LEU A 64 -44.27 -94.44 -28.70
N ARG A 65 -44.62 -95.28 -27.71
CA ARG A 65 -44.78 -94.84 -26.33
C ARG A 65 -43.46 -94.37 -25.72
N SER A 66 -42.33 -95.02 -26.01
CA SER A 66 -41.02 -94.63 -25.49
C SER A 66 -40.52 -93.33 -26.13
N LEU A 67 -40.74 -93.13 -27.44
CA LEU A 67 -40.47 -91.88 -28.15
C LEU A 67 -41.41 -90.77 -27.70
N GLN A 68 -42.70 -91.06 -27.51
CA GLN A 68 -43.65 -90.08 -26.97
C GLN A 68 -43.31 -89.74 -25.52
N ALA A 69 -42.87 -90.70 -24.71
CA ALA A 69 -42.42 -90.47 -23.34
C ALA A 69 -41.09 -89.70 -23.32
N LEU A 70 -40.16 -89.99 -24.22
CA LEU A 70 -38.89 -89.28 -24.37
C LEU A 70 -39.13 -87.85 -24.84
N SER A 71 -39.98 -87.65 -25.85
CA SER A 71 -40.42 -86.34 -26.31
C SER A 71 -41.11 -85.58 -25.17
N LYS A 72 -42.10 -86.17 -24.49
CA LYS A 72 -42.73 -85.51 -23.33
C LYS A 72 -41.71 -85.17 -22.22
N ARG A 73 -40.81 -86.08 -21.89
CA ARG A 73 -39.82 -85.89 -20.81
C ARG A 73 -38.71 -84.90 -21.18
N SER A 74 -38.28 -84.89 -22.44
CA SER A 74 -37.07 -84.18 -22.87
C SER A 74 -37.28 -83.16 -23.98
N HIS A 75 -38.53 -82.87 -24.39
CA HIS A 75 -38.82 -81.84 -25.40
C HIS A 75 -38.18 -80.51 -25.03
N ARG A 76 -38.17 -80.13 -23.75
CA ARG A 76 -37.53 -78.89 -23.31
C ARG A 76 -36.03 -78.91 -23.59
N SER A 77 -35.34 -80.02 -23.30
CA SER A 77 -33.90 -80.17 -23.56
C SER A 77 -33.59 -80.11 -25.06
N VAL A 78 -34.40 -80.79 -25.89
CA VAL A 78 -34.24 -80.81 -27.35
C VAL A 78 -34.50 -79.42 -27.94
N ILE A 79 -35.55 -78.72 -27.49
CA ILE A 79 -35.85 -77.36 -27.90
C ILE A 79 -34.71 -76.44 -27.47
N THR A 80 -34.25 -76.50 -26.22
CA THR A 80 -33.12 -75.67 -25.78
C THR A 80 -31.84 -75.96 -26.56
N ALA A 81 -31.54 -77.22 -26.88
CA ALA A 81 -30.36 -77.56 -27.68
C ALA A 81 -30.46 -77.01 -29.10
N THR A 82 -31.66 -77.06 -29.70
CA THR A 82 -31.91 -76.50 -31.04
C THR A 82 -31.87 -74.97 -31.03
N ASP A 83 -32.43 -74.35 -29.99
CA ASP A 83 -32.34 -72.91 -29.75
C ASP A 83 -30.87 -72.50 -29.55
N HIS A 84 -30.07 -73.27 -28.81
CA HIS A 84 -28.64 -73.01 -28.64
C HIS A 84 -27.87 -73.18 -29.95
N LEU A 85 -28.20 -74.16 -30.78
CA LEU A 85 -27.54 -74.37 -32.07
C LEU A 85 -27.86 -73.24 -33.06
N SER A 86 -29.12 -72.80 -33.11
CA SER A 86 -29.54 -71.66 -33.94
C SER A 86 -29.00 -70.33 -33.42
N ASN A 87 -28.94 -70.14 -32.10
CA ASN A 87 -28.28 -68.99 -31.51
C ASN A 87 -26.77 -69.00 -31.80
N LEU A 88 -26.12 -70.16 -31.75
CA LEU A 88 -24.69 -70.27 -32.06
C LEU A 88 -24.42 -69.93 -33.53
N SER A 89 -25.27 -70.39 -34.45
CA SER A 89 -25.12 -70.05 -35.87
C SER A 89 -25.31 -68.56 -36.15
N ALA A 90 -26.08 -67.83 -35.33
CA ALA A 90 -26.21 -66.38 -35.41
C ALA A 90 -25.11 -65.62 -34.65
N LEU A 91 -24.65 -66.14 -33.51
CA LEU A 91 -23.64 -65.51 -32.67
C LEU A 91 -22.25 -65.59 -33.30
N LEU A 92 -21.90 -66.70 -33.95
CA LEU A 92 -20.56 -66.89 -34.53
C LEU A 92 -20.22 -65.83 -35.60
N PRO A 93 -21.11 -65.53 -36.57
CA PRO A 93 -20.89 -64.43 -37.50
C PRO A 93 -20.82 -63.06 -36.81
N SER A 94 -21.68 -62.82 -35.81
CA SER A 94 -21.67 -61.54 -35.07
C SER A 94 -20.39 -61.32 -34.26
N LEU A 95 -19.83 -62.40 -33.70
CA LEU A 95 -18.54 -62.37 -33.02
C LEU A 95 -17.45 -62.10 -34.03
N TYR A 96 -17.48 -62.78 -35.18
CA TYR A 96 -16.51 -62.56 -36.25
C TYR A 96 -16.51 -61.10 -36.75
N THR A 97 -17.69 -60.51 -37.00
CA THR A 97 -17.78 -59.10 -37.42
C THR A 97 -17.27 -58.16 -36.35
N ARG A 98 -17.67 -58.35 -35.08
CA ARG A 98 -17.18 -57.53 -33.96
C ARG A 98 -15.68 -57.68 -33.72
N SER A 99 -15.14 -58.89 -33.88
CA SER A 99 -13.71 -59.15 -33.77
C SER A 99 -12.94 -58.46 -34.90
N LYS A 100 -13.52 -58.42 -36.10
CA LYS A 100 -12.94 -57.72 -37.24
C LYS A 100 -12.98 -56.20 -37.03
N GLU A 101 -14.11 -55.66 -36.60
CA GLU A 101 -14.26 -54.25 -36.23
C GLU A 101 -13.27 -53.84 -35.13
N LEU A 102 -13.08 -54.69 -34.11
CA LEU A 102 -12.09 -54.45 -33.05
C LEU A 102 -10.65 -54.49 -33.60
N GLY A 103 -10.37 -55.44 -34.50
CA GLY A 103 -9.08 -55.54 -35.18
C GLY A 103 -8.77 -54.32 -36.03
N ASP A 104 -9.78 -53.77 -36.72
CA ASP A 104 -9.65 -52.57 -37.56
C ASP A 104 -9.52 -51.28 -36.71
N ALA A 105 -10.12 -51.23 -35.51
CA ALA A 105 -10.05 -50.08 -34.60
C ALA A 105 -8.74 -50.00 -33.80
N LEU A 106 -8.12 -51.15 -33.48
CA LEU A 106 -6.90 -51.22 -32.70
C LEU A 106 -5.70 -50.42 -33.27
N PRO A 107 -5.37 -50.48 -34.59
CA PRO A 107 -4.27 -49.70 -35.13
C PRO A 107 -4.54 -48.19 -35.12
N GLN A 108 -5.79 -47.75 -35.22
CA GLN A 108 -6.13 -46.33 -35.08
C GLN A 108 -5.91 -45.84 -33.65
N LEU A 109 -6.23 -46.68 -32.66
CA LEU A 109 -5.96 -46.39 -31.26
C LEU A 109 -4.44 -46.39 -30.97
N GLU A 110 -3.69 -47.35 -31.50
CA GLU A 110 -2.24 -47.44 -31.32
C GLU A 110 -1.52 -46.25 -31.96
N THR A 111 -1.90 -45.87 -33.18
CA THR A 111 -1.35 -44.67 -33.84
C THR A 111 -1.72 -43.39 -33.07
N ALA A 112 -2.95 -43.27 -32.55
CA ALA A 112 -3.33 -42.15 -31.70
C ALA A 112 -2.55 -42.12 -30.37
N ALA A 113 -2.32 -43.28 -29.75
CA ALA A 113 -1.59 -43.42 -28.49
C ALA A 113 -0.10 -43.12 -28.65
N THR A 114 0.53 -43.61 -29.72
CA THR A 114 1.93 -43.30 -30.05
C THR A 114 2.10 -41.81 -30.40
N ASN A 115 1.19 -41.24 -31.19
CA ASN A 115 1.16 -39.80 -31.45
C ASN A 115 0.97 -38.97 -30.18
N PHE A 116 0.16 -39.44 -29.22
CA PHE A 116 0.03 -38.80 -27.92
C PHE A 116 1.32 -38.92 -27.12
N ALA A 117 1.93 -40.11 -27.07
CA ALA A 117 3.18 -40.35 -26.35
C ALA A 117 4.32 -39.48 -26.88
N THR A 118 4.46 -39.31 -28.20
CA THR A 118 5.50 -38.44 -28.78
C THR A 118 5.20 -36.96 -28.56
N LYS A 119 3.94 -36.53 -28.72
CA LYS A 119 3.52 -35.12 -28.51
C LYS A 119 3.57 -34.66 -27.07
N TYR A 120 3.51 -35.58 -26.10
CA TYR A 120 3.56 -35.26 -24.68
C TYR A 120 4.75 -35.90 -23.97
N ASP A 121 5.78 -36.31 -24.72
CA ASP A 121 7.01 -36.81 -24.13
C ASP A 121 7.66 -35.71 -23.27
N ARG A 122 8.19 -36.11 -22.11
CA ARG A 122 8.80 -35.22 -21.12
C ARG A 122 10.12 -34.64 -21.60
N ALA A 123 10.80 -35.32 -22.53
CA ALA A 123 12.07 -34.92 -23.10
C ALA A 123 11.95 -33.88 -24.22
N ALA A 124 10.79 -33.80 -24.89
CA ALA A 124 10.55 -32.83 -25.95
C ALA A 124 9.95 -31.53 -25.37
N GLU A 125 10.53 -30.38 -25.70
CA GLU A 125 10.02 -29.06 -25.33
C GLU A 125 8.71 -28.76 -26.08
N ASN A 126 7.61 -29.26 -25.53
CA ASN A 126 6.28 -29.03 -26.07
C ASN A 126 5.69 -27.75 -25.48
N ALA A 127 5.43 -26.75 -26.33
CA ALA A 127 4.82 -25.47 -25.93
C ALA A 127 3.49 -25.63 -25.17
N VAL A 128 2.72 -26.70 -25.45
CA VAL A 128 1.47 -27.03 -24.75
C VAL A 128 1.74 -27.51 -23.32
N LEU A 129 2.74 -28.37 -23.12
CA LEU A 129 3.14 -28.82 -21.78
C LEU A 129 3.70 -27.67 -20.97
N ASP A 130 4.51 -26.80 -21.58
CA ASP A 130 5.07 -25.65 -20.88
C ASP A 130 4.00 -24.61 -20.56
N ARG A 131 3.03 -24.38 -21.45
CA ARG A 131 1.84 -23.58 -21.13
C ARG A 131 1.05 -24.18 -19.98
N ARG A 132 0.86 -25.50 -19.94
CA ARG A 132 0.15 -26.19 -18.84
C ARG A 132 0.94 -26.11 -17.52
N LYS A 133 2.27 -26.28 -17.56
CA LYS A 133 3.15 -26.11 -16.40
C LYS A 133 3.07 -24.68 -15.88
N ARG A 134 3.19 -23.67 -16.75
CA ARG A 134 3.06 -22.25 -16.40
C ARG A 134 1.67 -21.94 -15.82
N ALA A 135 0.61 -22.47 -16.42
CA ALA A 135 -0.76 -22.30 -15.90
C ALA A 135 -0.95 -22.96 -14.52
N MET A 136 -0.36 -24.14 -14.29
CA MET A 136 -0.40 -24.82 -12.99
C MET A 136 0.45 -24.09 -11.93
N LEU A 137 1.58 -23.51 -12.34
CA LEU A 137 2.39 -22.65 -11.46
C LEU A 137 1.64 -21.36 -11.12
N LEU A 138 0.95 -20.75 -12.09
CA LEU A 138 0.12 -19.56 -11.87
C LEU A 138 -1.04 -19.89 -10.94
N SER A 139 -1.79 -20.98 -11.19
CA SER A 139 -2.93 -21.35 -10.35
C SER A 139 -2.54 -21.64 -8.91
N ARG A 140 -1.33 -22.18 -8.67
CA ARG A 140 -0.83 -22.41 -7.31
C ARG A 140 -0.41 -21.12 -6.60
N ASN A 141 0.07 -20.13 -7.34
CA ASN A 141 0.59 -18.88 -6.78
C ASN A 141 -0.39 -17.71 -6.96
N VAL A 142 -1.61 -17.94 -7.45
CA VAL A 142 -2.56 -16.89 -7.81
C VAL A 142 -2.91 -16.02 -6.61
N ASP A 143 -3.11 -16.61 -5.44
CA ASP A 143 -3.43 -15.89 -4.21
C ASP A 143 -2.29 -14.94 -3.84
N ARG A 144 -1.04 -15.41 -3.90
CA ARG A 144 0.14 -14.60 -3.58
C ARG A 144 0.35 -13.45 -4.56
N VAL A 145 0.07 -13.69 -5.85
CA VAL A 145 0.16 -12.63 -6.87
C VAL A 145 -0.98 -11.63 -6.68
N SER A 146 -2.17 -12.07 -6.28
CA SER A 146 -3.29 -11.20 -5.91
C SER A 146 -2.92 -10.31 -4.73
N ASP A 147 -2.37 -10.87 -3.65
CA ASP A 147 -1.93 -10.11 -2.48
C ASP A 147 -0.90 -9.03 -2.86
N VAL A 148 0.02 -9.35 -3.78
CA VAL A 148 1.03 -8.40 -4.30
C VAL A 148 0.38 -7.29 -5.15
N MET A 149 -0.63 -7.64 -5.95
CA MET A 149 -1.40 -6.67 -6.75
C MET A 149 -2.27 -5.76 -5.89
N GLU A 150 -2.66 -6.19 -4.69
CA GLU A 150 -3.46 -5.38 -3.76
C GLU A 150 -2.61 -4.34 -3.00
N LEU A 151 -1.28 -4.47 -2.96
CA LEU A 151 -0.40 -3.58 -2.19
C LEU A 151 -0.58 -2.08 -2.50
N PRO A 152 -0.66 -1.62 -3.77
CA PRO A 152 -0.91 -0.20 -4.07
C PRO A 152 -2.27 0.28 -3.56
N THR A 153 -3.31 -0.56 -3.68
CA THR A 153 -4.67 -0.22 -3.22
C THR A 153 -4.76 -0.18 -1.69
N LEU A 154 -4.02 -1.05 -0.99
CA LEU A 154 -3.89 -1.01 0.46
C LEU A 154 -3.17 0.26 0.91
N LEU A 155 -2.12 0.66 0.18
CA LEU A 155 -1.36 1.87 0.47
C LEU A 155 -2.22 3.12 0.28
N SER A 156 -3.00 3.23 -0.81
CA SER A 156 -3.93 4.37 -1.02
C SER A 156 -5.03 4.40 0.04
N THR A 157 -5.56 3.24 0.44
CA THR A 157 -6.57 3.14 1.51
C THR A 157 -6.00 3.54 2.87
N ALA A 158 -4.76 3.14 3.19
CA ALA A 158 -4.08 3.52 4.41
C ALA A 158 -3.81 5.04 4.47
N ILE A 159 -3.45 5.67 3.35
CA ILE A 159 -3.24 7.11 3.25
C ILE A 159 -4.56 7.88 3.40
N ASN A 160 -5.61 7.45 2.70
CA ASN A 160 -6.92 8.12 2.74
C ASN A 160 -7.62 7.99 4.11
N SER A 161 -7.50 6.84 4.77
CA SER A 161 -8.06 6.64 6.11
C SER A 161 -7.28 7.42 7.18
N SER A 162 -5.96 7.49 7.07
CA SER A 162 -5.12 8.24 8.02
C SER A 162 -5.25 9.75 7.84
N SER A 163 -5.44 10.26 6.62
CA SER A 163 -5.69 11.69 6.37
C SER A 163 -7.01 12.15 7.02
N ALA A 164 -8.07 11.36 6.92
CA ALA A 164 -9.33 11.62 7.62
C ALA A 164 -9.15 11.65 9.15
N ALA A 165 -8.37 10.73 9.71
CA ALA A 165 -8.10 10.68 11.15
C ALA A 165 -7.31 11.90 11.66
N VAL A 166 -6.43 12.50 10.85
CA VAL A 166 -5.74 13.76 11.20
C VAL A 166 -6.74 14.92 11.36
N THR A 167 -7.73 15.02 10.47
CA THR A 167 -8.74 16.08 10.53
C THR A 167 -9.69 15.95 11.72
N GLN A 168 -9.91 14.73 12.22
CA GLN A 168 -10.82 14.43 13.34
C GLN A 168 -10.14 14.46 14.72
N GLY A 169 -8.86 14.83 14.81
CA GLY A 169 -8.15 14.98 16.08
C GLY A 169 -7.72 13.66 16.76
N THR A 170 -7.95 12.50 16.12
CA THR A 170 -7.53 11.17 16.61
C THR A 170 -6.10 10.86 16.14
N GLY A 171 -5.15 11.69 16.59
CA GLY A 171 -3.76 11.67 16.11
C GLY A 171 -2.97 10.37 16.35
N GLY A 172 -3.47 9.45 17.18
CA GLY A 172 -2.87 8.11 17.39
C GLY A 172 -3.15 7.13 16.25
N ALA A 173 -4.38 7.11 15.73
CA ALA A 173 -4.78 6.21 14.65
C ALA A 173 -4.20 6.63 13.29
N ALA A 174 -4.10 7.95 13.05
CA ALA A 174 -3.40 8.48 11.89
C ALA A 174 -1.92 8.06 11.88
N ALA A 175 -1.28 8.03 13.06
CA ALA A 175 0.14 7.70 13.16
C ALA A 175 0.46 6.24 12.83
N SER A 176 -0.40 5.31 13.24
CA SER A 176 -0.27 3.90 12.86
C SER A 176 -0.56 3.68 11.38
N GLY A 177 -1.53 4.39 10.80
CA GLY A 177 -1.88 4.29 9.38
C GLY A 177 -0.74 4.73 8.46
N TYR A 178 -0.15 5.90 8.70
CA TYR A 178 1.00 6.36 7.93
C TYR A 178 2.24 5.47 8.14
N ALA A 179 2.50 5.00 9.37
CA ALA A 179 3.62 4.09 9.61
C ALA A 179 3.47 2.77 8.83
N SER A 180 2.26 2.20 8.77
CA SER A 180 1.98 1.00 7.97
C SER A 180 2.12 1.25 6.47
N ALA A 181 1.65 2.40 5.96
CA ALA A 181 1.83 2.77 4.55
C ALA A 181 3.32 2.85 4.15
N LEU A 182 4.17 3.37 5.04
CA LEU A 182 5.62 3.44 4.80
C LEU A 182 6.31 2.06 4.81
N ASP A 183 5.87 1.15 5.68
CA ASP A 183 6.38 -0.23 5.68
C ASP A 183 5.96 -0.98 4.41
N LEU A 184 4.71 -0.80 3.96
CA LEU A 184 4.23 -1.34 2.68
C LEU A 184 5.07 -0.81 1.50
N HIS A 185 5.35 0.49 1.47
CA HIS A 185 6.20 1.08 0.45
C HIS A 185 7.65 0.52 0.50
N ALA A 186 8.22 0.35 1.69
CA ALA A 186 9.53 -0.28 1.85
C ALA A 186 9.52 -1.75 1.42
N HIS A 187 8.42 -2.46 1.62
CA HIS A 187 8.22 -3.82 1.10
C HIS A 187 8.16 -3.83 -0.44
N VAL A 188 7.41 -2.93 -1.07
CA VAL A 188 7.36 -2.80 -2.53
C VAL A 188 8.73 -2.47 -3.12
N LYS A 189 9.51 -1.57 -2.50
CA LYS A 189 10.89 -1.28 -2.92
C LYS A 189 11.80 -2.50 -2.80
N ARG A 190 11.70 -3.27 -1.71
CA ARG A 190 12.42 -4.55 -1.58
C ARG A 190 12.01 -5.55 -2.66
N LEU A 191 10.72 -5.64 -2.98
CA LEU A 191 10.22 -6.51 -4.04
C LEU A 191 10.80 -6.15 -5.41
N ARG A 192 10.90 -4.85 -5.72
CA ARG A 192 11.56 -4.33 -6.92
C ARG A 192 13.05 -4.72 -6.99
N THR A 193 13.76 -4.70 -5.87
CA THR A 193 15.18 -5.14 -5.83
C THR A 193 15.34 -6.65 -6.00
N LEU A 194 14.37 -7.45 -5.55
CA LEU A 194 14.41 -8.90 -5.66
C LEU A 194 14.00 -9.41 -7.04
N TYR A 195 13.11 -8.68 -7.74
CA TYR A 195 12.57 -9.06 -9.04
C TYR A 195 12.64 -7.90 -10.05
N PRO A 196 13.85 -7.48 -10.48
CA PRO A 196 14.02 -6.35 -11.40
C PRO A 196 13.46 -6.63 -12.81
N ASP A 197 13.47 -7.89 -13.25
CA ASP A 197 13.06 -8.31 -14.60
C ASP A 197 11.54 -8.44 -14.79
N SER A 198 10.75 -8.27 -13.71
CA SER A 198 9.30 -8.40 -13.76
C SER A 198 8.64 -7.04 -14.02
N ASP A 199 8.01 -6.89 -15.18
CA ASP A 199 7.25 -5.69 -15.55
C ASP A 199 6.12 -5.41 -14.54
N LEU A 200 5.45 -6.46 -14.05
CA LEU A 200 4.37 -6.34 -13.05
C LEU A 200 4.85 -5.66 -11.77
N VAL A 201 6.03 -6.04 -11.27
CA VAL A 201 6.62 -5.43 -10.08
C VAL A 201 7.09 -4.01 -10.37
N GLY A 202 7.52 -3.73 -11.61
CA GLY A 202 7.79 -2.37 -12.08
C GLY A 202 6.55 -1.47 -12.02
N ASP A 203 5.41 -1.94 -12.53
CA ASP A 203 4.15 -1.19 -12.51
C ASP A 203 3.64 -0.98 -11.08
N ILE A 204 3.70 -2.00 -10.23
CA ILE A 204 3.33 -1.90 -8.80
C ILE A 204 4.23 -0.89 -8.07
N SER A 205 5.54 -0.91 -8.33
CA SER A 205 6.48 0.06 -7.75
C SER A 205 6.12 1.48 -8.18
N ARG A 206 5.84 1.69 -9.47
CA ARG A 206 5.46 3.00 -9.99
C ARG A 206 4.16 3.51 -9.36
N GLN A 207 3.13 2.67 -9.26
CA GLN A 207 1.87 3.03 -8.59
C GLN A 207 2.09 3.35 -7.11
N ALA A 208 2.95 2.58 -6.42
CA ALA A 208 3.29 2.86 -5.03
C ALA A 208 4.07 4.17 -4.88
N ASP A 209 4.96 4.52 -5.83
CA ASP A 209 5.67 5.80 -5.86
C ASP A 209 4.69 6.96 -6.08
N ASP A 210 3.72 6.83 -6.99
CA ASP A 210 2.67 7.84 -7.25
C ASP A 210 1.81 8.09 -6.01
N GLU A 211 1.40 7.04 -5.30
CA GLU A 211 0.63 7.17 -4.05
C GLU A 211 1.47 7.75 -2.91
N ILE A 212 2.78 7.52 -2.90
CA ILE A 212 3.69 8.19 -1.96
C ILE A 212 3.79 9.68 -2.27
N GLN A 213 3.76 10.12 -3.54
CA GLN A 213 3.66 11.54 -3.87
C GLN A 213 2.35 12.16 -3.37
N ASN A 214 1.26 11.41 -3.45
CA ASN A 214 -0.02 11.80 -2.86
C ASN A 214 0.11 11.95 -1.32
N LEU A 215 0.76 10.99 -0.64
CA LEU A 215 1.07 11.11 0.79
C LEU A 215 1.89 12.36 1.12
N ILE A 216 2.93 12.68 0.36
CA ILE A 216 3.74 13.89 0.56
C ILE A 216 2.85 15.14 0.45
N THR A 217 1.96 15.19 -0.55
CA THR A 217 1.02 16.29 -0.74
C THR A 217 0.07 16.44 0.46
N VAL A 218 -0.47 15.33 0.97
CA VAL A 218 -1.32 15.32 2.17
C VAL A 218 -0.55 15.80 3.40
N LEU A 219 0.70 15.37 3.59
CA LEU A 219 1.54 15.81 4.70
C LEU A 219 1.87 17.32 4.62
N ILE A 220 2.18 17.83 3.43
CA ILE A 220 2.43 19.27 3.19
C ILE A 220 1.17 20.08 3.52
N ASN A 221 0.01 19.64 3.05
CA ASN A 221 -1.27 20.28 3.40
C ASN A 221 -1.54 20.21 4.92
N GLY A 222 -1.16 19.11 5.58
CA GLY A 222 -1.22 18.97 7.03
C GLY A 222 -0.32 19.96 7.78
N LEU A 223 0.89 20.23 7.27
CA LEU A 223 1.82 21.23 7.84
C LEU A 223 1.30 22.67 7.70
N GLN A 224 0.50 22.94 6.67
CA GLN A 224 -0.13 24.24 6.44
C GLN A 224 -1.32 24.51 7.37
N ASN A 225 -1.78 23.54 8.15
CA ASN A 225 -2.91 23.71 9.07
C ASN A 225 -2.54 24.67 10.23
N PRO A 226 -3.36 25.72 10.49
CA PRO A 226 -3.10 26.70 11.54
C PRO A 226 -3.15 26.12 12.96
N SER A 227 -3.92 25.07 13.23
CA SER A 227 -4.06 24.48 14.57
C SER A 227 -3.04 23.39 14.89
N LEU A 228 -1.89 23.39 14.21
CA LEU A 228 -0.93 22.29 14.32
C LEU A 228 -0.11 22.37 15.61
N LYS A 229 -0.22 21.34 16.44
CA LYS A 229 0.56 21.15 17.67
C LYS A 229 1.96 20.60 17.38
N LEU A 230 2.92 20.93 18.25
CA LEU A 230 4.33 20.50 18.15
C LEU A 230 4.49 18.98 17.94
N ALA A 231 3.82 18.17 18.76
CA ALA A 231 3.89 16.71 18.65
C ALA A 231 3.35 16.18 17.30
N GLY A 232 2.38 16.87 16.69
CA GLY A 232 1.89 16.54 15.35
C GLY A 232 2.89 16.93 14.27
N ALA A 233 3.49 18.12 14.38
CA ALA A 233 4.51 18.61 13.46
C ALA A 233 5.74 17.70 13.43
N MET A 234 6.25 17.29 14.61
CA MET A 234 7.39 16.37 14.73
C MET A 234 7.12 15.04 14.03
N ARG A 235 5.91 14.48 14.17
CA ARG A 235 5.54 13.21 13.51
C ARG A 235 5.46 13.37 11.99
N MET A 236 4.81 14.42 11.50
CA MET A 236 4.68 14.65 10.06
C MET A 236 6.03 14.86 9.39
N ILE A 237 6.92 15.63 10.01
CA ILE A 237 8.29 15.86 9.53
C ILE A 237 9.11 14.57 9.63
N GLY A 238 8.91 13.77 10.68
CA GLY A 238 9.50 12.45 10.83
C GLY A 238 9.08 11.46 9.74
N TRP A 239 7.81 11.49 9.30
CA TRP A 239 7.34 10.71 8.15
C TRP A 239 7.91 11.27 6.85
N LEU A 240 7.88 12.59 6.65
CA LEU A 240 8.42 13.23 5.45
C LEU A 240 9.91 12.92 5.24
N ARG A 241 10.70 12.87 6.32
CA ARG A 241 12.11 12.44 6.30
C ARG A 241 12.29 10.98 5.83
N ARG A 242 11.34 10.10 6.13
CA ARG A 242 11.38 8.68 5.70
C ARG A 242 10.87 8.50 4.27
N VAL A 243 9.90 9.30 3.87
CA VAL A 243 9.25 9.22 2.55
C VAL A 243 10.14 9.82 1.46
N ALA A 244 10.75 10.96 1.77
CA ALA A 244 11.58 11.73 0.87
C ALA A 244 12.97 11.94 1.48
N PRO A 245 13.82 10.89 1.50
CA PRO A 245 15.22 11.06 1.91
C PRO A 245 15.96 12.04 1.00
N GLU A 246 15.57 12.17 -0.27
CA GLU A 246 16.08 13.16 -1.23
C GLU A 246 15.82 14.63 -0.84
N LEU A 247 14.85 14.90 0.05
CA LEU A 247 14.64 16.24 0.62
C LEU A 247 15.42 16.44 1.92
N ALA A 248 15.87 15.35 2.54
CA ALA A 248 16.66 15.37 3.76
C ALA A 248 18.17 15.42 3.49
N ASP A 249 18.61 14.76 2.41
CA ASP A 249 19.97 14.86 1.87
C ASP A 249 20.02 15.98 0.83
N ASP A 250 20.94 16.94 0.99
CA ASP A 250 21.16 18.03 0.04
C ASP A 250 21.86 17.54 -1.26
N THR A 251 21.32 16.52 -1.91
CA THR A 251 21.88 15.96 -3.16
C THR A 251 21.81 16.95 -4.34
N TYR A 252 20.94 17.95 -4.29
CA TYR A 252 20.87 19.01 -5.31
C TYR A 252 22.09 19.94 -5.34
N ALA A 253 22.85 20.07 -4.24
CA ALA A 253 24.12 20.82 -4.26
C ALA A 253 25.27 20.00 -4.89
N SER A 254 25.16 18.67 -4.94
CA SER A 254 26.22 17.78 -5.42
C SER A 254 26.34 17.72 -6.96
N LEU A 255 25.30 18.13 -7.68
CA LEU A 255 25.31 18.14 -9.16
C LEU A 255 26.12 19.31 -9.77
N HIS A 256 26.56 20.29 -8.95
CA HIS A 256 27.29 21.47 -9.42
C HIS A 256 28.70 21.64 -8.83
N GLY A 257 29.40 20.55 -8.51
CA GLY A 257 30.81 20.63 -8.18
C GLY A 257 31.39 19.39 -7.52
N GLN A 258 32.26 18.69 -8.25
CA GLN A 258 33.20 17.72 -7.67
C GLN A 258 34.01 18.37 -6.55
N ILE A 259 33.73 18.08 -5.28
CA ILE A 259 34.74 17.93 -4.23
C ILE A 259 34.25 16.85 -3.27
N LYS A 260 35.04 15.78 -3.12
CA LYS A 260 34.96 14.81 -2.01
C LYS A 260 35.32 15.54 -0.71
N GLY A 261 34.39 16.32 -0.19
CA GLY A 261 34.43 16.94 1.12
C GLY A 261 33.09 16.63 1.77
N ARG A 262 33.11 15.92 2.88
CA ARG A 262 31.92 15.58 3.68
C ARG A 262 31.25 16.89 4.10
N SER A 263 30.21 17.29 3.38
CA SER A 263 29.48 18.54 3.61
C SER A 263 28.91 18.56 5.03
N LEU A 264 29.20 19.64 5.77
CA LEU A 264 28.60 19.92 7.08
C LEU A 264 27.12 20.32 6.97
N GLY A 265 26.52 20.37 5.77
CA GLY A 265 25.05 20.38 5.62
C GLY A 265 24.41 19.08 6.15
N ALA A 266 25.17 17.97 6.11
CA ALA A 266 24.78 16.72 6.77
C ALA A 266 24.82 16.80 8.30
N ALA A 267 25.48 17.81 8.90
CA ALA A 267 25.62 17.94 10.35
C ALA A 267 24.58 18.86 10.99
N THR A 268 23.99 19.82 10.25
CA THR A 268 22.91 20.67 10.77
C THR A 268 21.54 20.01 10.69
N GLY A 269 21.38 18.91 9.94
CA GLY A 269 20.10 18.22 9.78
C GLY A 269 18.98 19.12 9.22
N GLU A 270 19.39 20.23 8.59
CA GLU A 270 18.60 21.40 8.25
C GLU A 270 18.31 21.49 6.73
N GLY A 271 18.53 20.40 5.99
CA GLY A 271 18.35 20.33 4.53
C GLY A 271 16.97 20.82 4.05
N SER A 272 16.67 20.73 2.77
CA SER A 272 15.46 21.34 2.14
C SER A 272 14.12 21.16 2.90
N LEU A 273 13.98 20.12 3.71
CA LEU A 273 12.91 19.90 4.70
C LEU A 273 12.67 21.08 5.67
N GLY A 274 13.74 21.68 6.21
CA GLY A 274 13.66 22.82 7.13
C GLY A 274 13.12 24.07 6.45
N ALA A 275 13.61 24.36 5.24
CA ALA A 275 13.09 25.43 4.40
C ALA A 275 11.62 25.18 4.01
N LEU A 276 11.25 23.96 3.63
CA LEU A 276 9.87 23.59 3.31
C LEU A 276 8.92 23.82 4.49
N PHE A 277 9.34 23.46 5.71
CA PHE A 277 8.55 23.74 6.90
C PHE A 277 8.31 25.25 7.07
N LEU A 278 9.37 26.06 6.96
CA LEU A 278 9.26 27.52 7.10
C LEU A 278 8.37 28.14 6.02
N VAL A 279 8.49 27.70 4.75
CA VAL A 279 7.63 28.16 3.66
C VAL A 279 6.17 27.78 3.88
N CYS A 280 5.90 26.53 4.28
CA CYS A 280 4.53 26.09 4.58
C CYS A 280 3.93 26.90 5.74
N ARG A 281 4.72 27.19 6.78
CA ARG A 281 4.31 28.00 7.92
C ARG A 281 4.15 29.47 7.58
N LEU A 282 5.00 30.03 6.72
CA LEU A 282 4.84 31.38 6.20
C LEU A 282 3.53 31.52 5.40
N GLY A 283 3.18 30.50 4.60
CA GLY A 283 1.89 30.45 3.92
C GLY A 283 0.71 30.46 4.90
N THR A 284 0.79 29.72 6.00
CA THR A 284 -0.21 29.79 7.07
C THR A 284 -0.27 31.17 7.73
N LEU A 285 0.89 31.76 8.04
CA LEU A 285 0.97 33.11 8.60
C LEU A 285 0.29 34.13 7.68
N ARG A 286 0.61 34.12 6.38
CA ARG A 286 -0.04 35.00 5.40
C ARG A 286 -1.55 34.82 5.39
N ARG A 287 -2.06 33.59 5.31
CA ARG A 287 -3.52 33.35 5.38
C ARG A 287 -4.16 33.85 6.68
N THR A 288 -3.47 33.74 7.81
CA THR A 288 -3.97 34.29 9.07
C THR A 288 -3.92 35.82 9.11
N LEU A 289 -2.99 36.44 8.39
CA LEU A 289 -2.91 37.89 8.24
C LEU A 289 -3.94 38.42 7.23
N ASP A 290 -4.20 37.68 6.16
CA ASP A 290 -5.27 37.96 5.18
C ASP A 290 -6.66 37.91 5.85
N ALA A 291 -6.84 37.13 6.92
CA ALA A 291 -8.06 37.18 7.71
C ALA A 291 -8.31 38.56 8.39
N LEU A 292 -7.29 39.43 8.47
CA LEU A 292 -7.42 40.82 8.91
C LEU A 292 -7.75 41.80 7.76
N ASP A 293 -7.89 41.33 6.52
CA ASP A 293 -8.25 42.16 5.36
C ASP A 293 -9.45 43.10 5.60
N PRO A 294 -10.56 42.73 6.25
CA PRO A 294 -11.63 43.69 6.50
C PRO A 294 -11.22 44.87 7.40
N LEU A 295 -10.27 44.66 8.33
CA LEU A 295 -9.70 45.73 9.14
C LEU A 295 -8.67 46.54 8.35
N LYS A 296 -7.97 45.89 7.43
CA LYS A 296 -7.04 46.53 6.50
C LYS A 296 -7.78 47.46 5.53
N ASP A 297 -8.91 47.04 4.97
CA ASP A 297 -9.73 47.86 4.07
C ASP A 297 -10.22 49.14 4.77
N LEU A 298 -10.59 49.05 6.04
CA LEU A 298 -10.95 50.21 6.87
C LEU A 298 -9.74 51.13 7.10
N ALA A 299 -8.57 50.57 7.33
CA ALA A 299 -7.32 51.32 7.47
C ALA A 299 -6.88 51.98 6.15
N ASP A 300 -7.08 51.31 5.01
CA ASP A 300 -6.80 51.82 3.67
C ASP A 300 -7.73 52.97 3.30
N GLN A 301 -9.02 52.90 3.68
CA GLN A 301 -9.96 54.02 3.54
C GLN A 301 -9.53 55.25 4.36
N GLU A 302 -9.02 55.05 5.59
CA GLU A 302 -8.44 56.14 6.38
C GLU A 302 -7.16 56.70 5.74
N ALA A 303 -6.30 55.85 5.19
CA ALA A 303 -5.07 56.26 4.49
C ALA A 303 -5.37 57.10 3.24
N LEU A 304 -6.36 56.68 2.43
CA LEU A 304 -6.83 57.44 1.27
C LEU A 304 -7.38 58.81 1.68
N ARG A 305 -8.22 58.85 2.73
CA ARG A 305 -8.76 60.11 3.25
C ARG A 305 -7.67 61.05 3.76
N ARG A 306 -6.56 60.50 4.31
CA ARG A 306 -5.39 61.31 4.70
C ARG A 306 -4.69 61.89 3.49
N SER A 307 -4.49 61.11 2.43
CA SER A 307 -3.87 61.61 1.20
C SER A 307 -4.68 62.76 0.57
N GLU A 308 -6.02 62.62 0.52
CA GLU A 308 -6.92 63.69 0.06
C GLU A 308 -6.88 64.93 0.97
N SER A 309 -6.82 64.73 2.29
CA SER A 309 -6.72 65.82 3.27
C SER A 309 -5.36 66.54 3.18
N ARG A 310 -4.28 65.82 2.83
CA ARG A 310 -2.96 66.39 2.56
C ARG A 310 -2.98 67.26 1.31
N ASP A 311 -3.62 66.82 0.24
CA ASP A 311 -3.81 67.61 -0.98
C ASP A 311 -4.68 68.86 -0.74
N ARG A 312 -5.59 68.80 0.24
CA ARG A 312 -6.45 69.93 0.66
C ARG A 312 -5.85 70.78 1.78
N GLN A 313 -4.66 70.46 2.29
CA GLN A 313 -3.98 71.19 3.37
C GLN A 313 -4.81 71.31 4.68
N GLU A 314 -5.62 70.30 4.99
CA GLU A 314 -6.44 70.24 6.21
C GLU A 314 -5.70 69.54 7.36
N THR A 315 -5.96 69.95 8.61
CA THR A 315 -5.42 69.29 9.80
C THR A 315 -6.02 67.90 9.99
N TRP A 316 -5.21 66.86 9.75
CA TRP A 316 -5.64 65.46 9.87
C TRP A 316 -5.89 65.06 11.34
N ILE A 317 -7.14 64.72 11.66
CA ILE A 317 -7.56 64.17 12.95
C ILE A 317 -8.22 62.82 12.67
N GLY A 318 -7.46 61.74 12.77
CA GLY A 318 -7.90 60.41 12.38
C GLY A 318 -6.85 59.34 12.66
N GLY A 319 -7.24 58.07 12.49
CA GLY A 319 -6.32 56.94 12.59
C GLY A 319 -6.70 55.86 13.61
N ALA A 320 -7.91 55.92 14.17
CA ALA A 320 -8.39 54.95 15.15
C ALA A 320 -8.59 53.55 14.53
N GLN A 321 -8.98 53.45 13.25
CA GLN A 321 -9.10 52.14 12.59
C GLN A 321 -7.73 51.62 12.15
N THR A 322 -6.84 52.48 11.65
CA THR A 322 -5.43 52.11 11.42
C THR A 322 -4.75 51.62 12.70
N GLU A 323 -5.00 52.25 13.85
CA GLU A 323 -4.46 51.80 15.13
C GLU A 323 -5.00 50.41 15.51
N ARG A 324 -6.32 50.18 15.40
CA ARG A 324 -6.92 48.87 15.70
C ARG A 324 -6.39 47.77 14.79
N TYR A 325 -6.26 48.05 13.50
CA TYR A 325 -5.66 47.14 12.54
C TYR A 325 -4.22 46.80 12.92
N LEU A 326 -3.39 47.82 13.17
CA LEU A 326 -1.96 47.65 13.41
C LEU A 326 -1.69 46.95 14.76
N LYS A 327 -2.45 47.27 15.81
CA LYS A 327 -2.41 46.55 17.09
C LYS A 327 -2.75 45.07 16.90
N ARG A 328 -3.83 44.78 16.19
CA ARG A 328 -4.26 43.38 15.94
C ARG A 328 -3.28 42.64 15.04
N TYR A 329 -2.71 43.32 14.04
CA TYR A 329 -1.67 42.79 13.16
C TYR A 329 -0.42 42.41 13.97
N VAL A 330 0.09 43.30 14.81
CA VAL A 330 1.27 43.06 15.65
C VAL A 330 1.03 41.91 16.64
N GLU A 331 -0.17 41.83 17.24
CA GLU A 331 -0.55 40.71 18.12
C GLU A 331 -0.51 39.36 17.38
N VAL A 332 -1.20 39.25 16.25
CA VAL A 332 -1.28 38.01 15.46
C VAL A 332 0.09 37.65 14.89
N PHE A 333 0.81 38.64 14.33
CA PHE A 333 2.16 38.46 13.81
C PHE A 333 3.10 37.95 14.90
N ARG A 334 3.09 38.55 16.09
CA ARG A 334 3.92 38.15 17.22
C ARG A 334 3.63 36.72 17.65
N GLU A 335 2.36 36.37 17.83
CA GLU A 335 1.95 35.04 18.28
C GLU A 335 2.36 33.96 17.27
N GLN A 336 2.07 34.19 15.98
CA GLN A 336 2.35 33.21 14.92
C GLN A 336 3.85 33.11 14.63
N SER A 337 4.59 34.22 14.53
CA SER A 337 6.05 34.20 14.30
C SER A 337 6.80 33.52 15.46
N PHE A 338 6.42 33.80 16.71
CA PHE A 338 6.99 33.14 17.89
C PHE A 338 6.72 31.64 17.87
N ALA A 339 5.47 31.23 17.57
CA ALA A 339 5.10 29.83 17.47
C ALA A 339 5.89 29.09 16.37
N ILE A 340 6.06 29.72 15.20
CA ILE A 340 6.80 29.13 14.06
C ILE A 340 8.27 28.91 14.40
N ILE A 341 8.96 29.96 14.89
CA ILE A 341 10.39 29.87 15.21
C ILE A 341 10.63 28.93 16.40
N SER A 342 9.78 28.97 17.42
CA SER A 342 9.85 28.06 18.58
C SER A 342 9.65 26.60 18.16
N MET A 343 8.61 26.31 17.35
CA MET A 343 8.39 24.97 16.80
C MET A 343 9.58 24.53 15.95
N TYR A 344 10.07 25.39 15.06
CA TYR A 344 11.22 25.10 14.22
C TYR A 344 12.45 24.69 15.05
N LYS A 345 12.82 25.50 16.06
CA LYS A 345 13.95 25.19 16.94
C LYS A 345 13.78 23.87 17.70
N SER A 346 12.55 23.53 18.10
CA SER A 346 12.28 22.27 18.81
C SER A 346 12.29 21.04 17.90
N ILE A 347 11.96 21.20 16.61
CA ILE A 347 11.96 20.14 15.61
C ILE A 347 13.38 19.94 15.04
N PHE A 348 14.13 21.03 14.89
CA PHE A 348 15.48 21.08 14.35
C PHE A 348 16.46 21.65 15.39
N PRO A 349 16.77 20.91 16.48
CA PRO A 349 17.70 21.38 17.50
C PRO A 349 19.13 21.61 16.99
N SER A 350 19.48 21.01 15.85
CA SER A 350 20.79 21.12 15.18
C SER A 350 20.96 22.37 14.29
N ALA A 351 19.91 23.19 14.13
CA ALA A 351 19.91 24.38 13.27
C ALA A 351 20.52 25.63 13.94
N LEU A 352 21.18 25.48 15.09
CA LEU A 352 21.90 26.57 15.75
C LEU A 352 23.41 26.37 15.55
N PRO A 353 24.10 27.32 14.91
CA PRO A 353 25.54 27.45 15.11
C PRO A 353 25.75 27.69 16.60
N ILE A 354 26.32 26.72 17.32
CA ILE A 354 26.76 26.93 18.71
C ILE A 354 27.92 27.93 18.62
N PRO A 355 27.79 29.17 19.13
CA PRO A 355 28.92 30.08 19.17
C PRO A 355 29.89 29.53 20.23
N GLY A 356 31.00 28.92 19.78
CA GLY A 356 32.11 28.57 20.67
C GLY A 356 32.59 27.13 20.71
N LEU A 357 32.18 26.22 19.81
CA LEU A 357 32.74 24.86 19.75
C LEU A 357 33.58 24.60 18.49
N ALA A 358 34.58 25.46 18.27
CA ALA A 358 35.80 25.07 17.56
C ALA A 358 36.82 24.62 18.62
N GLY A 359 36.80 23.33 18.96
CA GLY A 359 37.81 22.72 19.83
C GLY A 359 37.24 22.07 21.08
N ALA A 360 36.85 20.80 20.96
CA ALA A 360 36.93 19.82 22.04
C ALA A 360 36.64 18.43 21.46
N ASP A 361 37.70 17.74 21.06
CA ASP A 361 37.70 16.28 20.96
C ASP A 361 37.47 15.63 22.33
N ILE A 362 37.28 14.30 22.29
CA ILE A 362 37.33 13.29 23.37
C ILE A 362 35.97 13.07 24.08
N THR A 363 35.32 11.89 24.11
CA THR A 363 35.77 10.52 24.47
C THR A 363 34.74 9.45 24.07
N SER A 364 35.22 8.30 23.55
CA SER A 364 34.89 6.93 24.04
C SER A 364 35.59 5.84 23.20
N PRO A 365 35.81 4.62 23.74
CA PRO A 365 37.14 3.99 23.74
C PRO A 365 37.29 2.78 22.80
N THR A 366 38.54 2.27 22.72
CA THR A 366 39.00 0.87 22.58
C THR A 366 39.95 0.61 21.38
N GLY A 367 41.20 0.20 21.67
CA GLY A 367 42.02 -0.66 20.79
C GLY A 367 43.24 -0.03 20.07
N THR A 368 44.42 -0.17 20.67
CA THR A 368 45.79 0.12 20.20
C THR A 368 46.34 -0.94 19.20
N PRO A 369 47.58 -0.86 18.63
CA PRO A 369 48.60 0.21 18.61
C PRO A 369 49.36 0.42 17.24
N ILE A 370 50.36 1.33 17.30
CA ILE A 370 51.66 1.41 16.57
C ILE A 370 51.71 2.27 15.27
N GLN A 371 52.13 3.54 15.36
CA GLN A 371 53.48 4.02 15.02
C GLN A 371 53.66 5.52 15.33
N THR A 372 54.89 5.85 15.69
CA THR A 372 55.45 7.07 16.30
C THR A 372 55.45 8.33 15.41
N PRO A 373 55.58 9.53 16.02
CA PRO A 373 55.31 10.83 15.39
C PRO A 373 56.54 11.39 14.66
N THR A 374 56.30 12.13 13.56
CA THR A 374 57.27 13.09 13.02
C THR A 374 56.64 14.47 13.04
N ILE A 375 57.26 15.35 13.80
CA ILE A 375 56.98 16.78 13.88
C ILE A 375 57.51 17.40 12.58
N SER A 376 56.70 18.19 11.90
CA SER A 376 57.14 19.14 10.87
C SER A 376 56.25 20.36 10.97
N GLU A 377 56.80 21.39 11.61
CA GLU A 377 56.23 22.73 11.69
C GLU A 377 56.23 23.43 10.33
N SER A 378 55.25 24.33 10.21
CA SER A 378 55.21 25.52 9.36
C SER A 378 54.98 25.32 7.85
N THR A 379 53.79 25.71 7.40
CA THR A 379 53.69 26.90 6.54
C THR A 379 52.29 27.50 6.72
N SER A 380 52.29 28.76 7.14
CA SER A 380 51.17 29.68 7.23
C SER A 380 50.30 29.70 5.98
N THR A 381 49.01 29.40 6.12
CA THR A 381 47.98 29.74 5.14
C THR A 381 47.25 31.02 5.58
N PRO A 382 46.99 31.98 4.67
CA PRO A 382 46.44 33.28 5.02
C PRO A 382 44.96 33.20 5.41
N PHE A 383 44.60 34.03 6.38
CA PHE A 383 43.34 34.12 7.10
C PHE A 383 42.20 34.86 6.34
N PHE A 384 42.28 35.01 5.02
CA PHE A 384 41.28 35.74 4.24
C PHE A 384 41.20 35.19 2.82
N GLU A 385 40.28 34.26 2.56
CA GLU A 385 39.75 34.02 1.20
C GLU A 385 38.51 33.10 1.26
N ALA A 386 37.36 33.66 0.85
CA ALA A 386 36.12 33.00 0.40
C ALA A 386 35.31 32.13 1.41
N GLU A 387 34.54 32.79 2.28
CA GLU A 387 33.38 32.24 3.02
C GLU A 387 32.03 32.44 2.27
N ASP A 388 32.04 32.76 0.97
CA ASP A 388 30.82 33.22 0.25
C ASP A 388 29.98 32.13 -0.45
N ASP A 389 30.41 30.87 -0.47
CA ASP A 389 29.63 29.77 -1.08
C ASP A 389 28.78 28.99 -0.07
N LYS A 390 28.46 29.59 1.08
CA LYS A 390 27.61 28.99 2.11
C LYS A 390 26.23 29.63 2.05
N THR A 391 25.26 28.92 1.46
CA THR A 391 23.86 29.37 1.54
C THR A 391 23.47 29.53 3.01
N PRO A 392 22.97 30.71 3.43
CA PRO A 392 22.62 30.94 4.82
C PRO A 392 21.54 29.95 5.26
N SER A 393 21.60 29.54 6.54
CA SER A 393 20.57 28.69 7.17
C SER A 393 19.17 29.20 6.83
N ALA A 394 18.22 28.29 6.61
CA ALA A 394 16.86 28.65 6.23
C ALA A 394 16.21 29.54 7.29
N LEU A 395 16.55 29.33 8.56
CA LEU A 395 16.14 30.19 9.67
C LEU A 395 16.77 31.59 9.60
N ALA A 396 18.05 31.68 9.23
CA ALA A 396 18.78 32.94 9.11
C ALA A 396 18.21 33.86 8.03
N THR A 397 17.59 33.30 6.98
CA THR A 397 16.86 34.08 5.95
C THR A 397 15.42 34.37 6.35
N PHE A 398 14.79 33.48 7.11
CA PHE A 398 13.39 33.61 7.51
C PHE A 398 13.15 34.76 8.51
N ALA A 399 14.02 34.89 9.51
CA ALA A 399 13.92 35.96 10.51
C ALA A 399 13.93 37.37 9.90
N PRO A 400 14.91 37.76 9.04
CA PRO A 400 14.90 39.09 8.41
C PRO A 400 13.70 39.28 7.48
N HIS A 401 13.22 38.24 6.78
CA HIS A 401 12.01 38.37 5.94
C HIS A 401 10.76 38.69 6.77
N LEU A 402 10.60 38.10 7.96
CA LEU A 402 9.51 38.43 8.87
C LEU A 402 9.61 39.89 9.36
N VAL A 403 10.82 40.33 9.68
CA VAL A 403 11.10 41.70 10.13
C VAL A 403 10.78 42.71 9.03
N ASP A 404 11.20 42.42 7.79
CA ASP A 404 10.92 43.22 6.61
C ASP A 404 9.40 43.35 6.37
N MET A 405 8.66 42.24 6.40
CA MET A 405 7.19 42.24 6.30
C MET A 405 6.50 43.10 7.37
N LEU A 406 7.01 43.10 8.60
CA LEU A 406 6.48 43.95 9.67
C LEU A 406 6.84 45.42 9.41
N SER A 407 8.09 45.69 9.01
CA SER A 407 8.60 47.02 8.72
C SER A 407 7.81 47.72 7.62
N GLU A 408 7.55 47.04 6.51
CA GLU A 408 6.80 47.57 5.36
C GLU A 408 5.38 47.98 5.76
N ARG A 409 4.73 47.16 6.60
CA ARG A 409 3.39 47.47 7.13
C ARG A 409 3.40 48.64 8.12
N LEU A 410 4.42 48.71 8.98
CA LEU A 410 4.58 49.86 9.88
C LEU A 410 4.84 51.15 9.07
N ARG A 411 5.73 51.13 8.07
CA ARG A 411 5.98 52.28 7.15
C ARG A 411 4.70 52.80 6.52
N THR A 412 3.86 51.89 6.03
CA THR A 412 2.64 52.25 5.30
C THR A 412 1.56 52.88 6.21
N TYR A 413 1.35 52.34 7.41
CA TYR A 413 0.20 52.71 8.25
C TYR A 413 0.54 53.59 9.47
N MET A 414 1.80 53.62 9.92
CA MET A 414 2.22 54.44 11.06
C MET A 414 2.01 55.95 10.86
N PRO A 415 2.24 56.53 9.67
CA PRO A 415 1.98 57.96 9.42
C PRO A 415 0.52 58.38 9.59
N ASN A 416 -0.42 57.43 9.52
CA ASN A 416 -1.86 57.73 9.59
C ASN A 416 -2.35 58.01 11.02
N ILE A 417 -1.55 57.67 12.04
CA ILE A 417 -1.92 57.79 13.45
C ILE A 417 -1.51 59.17 13.96
N SER A 418 -2.49 60.03 14.23
CA SER A 418 -2.23 61.41 14.70
C SER A 418 -1.97 61.52 16.21
N GLU A 419 -2.43 60.56 17.02
CA GLU A 419 -2.37 60.64 18.48
C GLU A 419 -1.04 60.08 19.03
N ARG A 420 -0.31 60.90 19.80
CA ARG A 420 0.98 60.51 20.41
C ARG A 420 0.84 59.33 21.39
N SER A 421 -0.24 59.29 22.18
CA SER A 421 -0.47 58.19 23.13
C SER A 421 -0.69 56.83 22.45
N SER A 422 -1.32 56.79 21.27
CA SER A 422 -1.54 55.56 20.52
C SER A 422 -0.28 55.11 19.78
N ARG A 423 0.53 56.05 19.26
CA ARG A 423 1.88 55.79 18.74
C ARG A 423 2.80 55.20 19.81
N ASP A 424 2.88 55.81 21.00
CA ASP A 424 3.64 55.29 22.15
C ASP A 424 3.20 53.85 22.52
N SER A 425 1.88 53.61 22.55
CA SER A 425 1.31 52.29 22.84
C SER A 425 1.67 51.26 21.77
N LEU A 426 1.69 51.64 20.49
CA LEU A 426 2.03 50.76 19.39
C LEU A 426 3.52 50.43 19.36
N LEU A 427 4.39 51.43 19.51
CA LEU A 427 5.84 51.25 19.60
C LEU A 427 6.20 50.34 20.77
N THR A 428 5.52 50.48 21.91
CA THR A 428 5.67 49.57 23.05
C THR A 428 5.29 48.14 22.68
N GLN A 429 4.19 47.91 21.94
CA GLN A 429 3.81 46.58 21.47
C GLN A 429 4.80 45.98 20.47
N VAL A 430 5.36 46.79 19.57
CA VAL A 430 6.40 46.34 18.64
C VAL A 430 7.69 45.99 19.38
N LEU A 431 8.07 46.75 20.41
CA LEU A 431 9.19 46.41 21.30
C LEU A 431 8.95 45.11 22.08
N TYR A 432 7.72 44.85 22.54
CA TYR A 432 7.35 43.56 23.11
C TYR A 432 7.41 42.41 22.09
N CYS A 433 7.10 42.68 20.82
CA CYS A 433 7.28 41.74 19.72
C CYS A 433 8.77 41.45 19.48
N ALA A 434 9.58 42.51 19.32
CA ALA A 434 11.03 42.43 19.14
C ALA A 434 11.70 41.67 20.29
N GLY A 435 11.36 41.97 21.55
CA GLY A 435 11.87 41.25 22.70
C GLY A 435 11.46 39.77 22.74
N SER A 436 10.24 39.43 22.28
CA SER A 436 9.79 38.04 22.22
C SER A 436 10.51 37.22 21.13
N LEU A 437 10.81 37.83 19.98
CA LEU A 437 11.53 37.21 18.88
C LEU A 437 13.06 37.23 19.12
N GLY A 438 13.57 38.24 19.83
CA GLY A 438 14.96 38.37 20.27
C GLY A 438 15.38 37.26 21.24
N ARG A 439 14.47 36.76 22.09
CA ARG A 439 14.70 35.53 22.88
C ARG A 439 14.94 34.29 22.01
N LEU A 440 14.47 34.33 20.78
CA LEU A 440 14.67 33.29 19.77
C LEU A 440 15.83 33.65 18.81
N GLY A 441 16.62 34.68 19.09
CA GLY A 441 17.80 35.07 18.31
C GLY A 441 17.50 35.95 17.09
N ALA A 442 16.29 36.50 16.99
CA ALA A 442 15.87 37.40 15.92
C ALA A 442 15.43 38.76 16.51
N ASP A 443 16.38 39.51 17.07
CA ASP A 443 16.10 40.85 17.61
C ASP A 443 16.10 41.88 16.47
N PHE A 444 15.05 42.68 16.41
CA PHE A 444 14.87 43.76 15.43
C PHE A 444 14.55 45.10 16.11
N GLY A 445 14.81 45.24 17.41
CA GLY A 445 14.59 46.51 18.12
C GLY A 445 15.29 47.71 17.45
N MET A 446 16.47 47.49 16.83
CA MET A 446 17.22 48.51 16.09
C MET A 446 16.52 48.97 14.80
N MET A 447 15.67 48.13 14.19
CA MET A 447 14.89 48.51 13.00
C MET A 447 13.96 49.69 13.29
N LEU A 448 13.48 49.85 14.54
CA LEU A 448 12.63 50.96 14.91
C LEU A 448 13.35 52.31 14.85
N ALA A 449 14.65 52.35 15.12
CA ALA A 449 15.46 53.56 14.97
C ALA A 449 15.54 53.96 13.48
N LEU A 450 15.89 53.00 12.62
CA LEU A 450 15.95 53.22 11.17
C LEU A 450 14.58 53.61 10.58
N LEU A 451 13.50 53.04 11.10
CA LEU A 451 12.15 53.35 10.66
C LEU A 451 11.75 54.81 10.98
N GLU A 452 12.11 55.33 12.16
CA GLU A 452 11.78 56.72 12.53
C GLU A 452 12.64 57.74 11.78
N ASP A 453 13.92 57.43 11.53
CA ASP A 453 14.79 58.27 10.71
C ASP A 453 14.23 58.43 9.28
N GLU A 454 13.82 57.34 8.65
CA GLU A 454 13.20 57.38 7.31
C GLU A 454 11.84 58.10 7.29
N LEU A 455 11.01 57.91 8.32
CA LEU A 455 9.71 58.60 8.44
C LEU A 455 9.87 60.11 8.63
N ASN A 456 10.95 60.55 9.29
CA ASN A 456 11.27 61.97 9.46
C ASN A 456 11.84 62.58 8.16
N GLU A 457 12.65 61.83 7.41
CA GLU A 457 13.19 62.26 6.10
C GLU A 457 12.08 62.46 5.04
N GLU A 458 11.04 61.60 5.02
CA GLU A 458 9.90 61.76 4.10
C GLU A 458 8.92 62.88 4.50
N GLY A 459 8.95 63.30 5.78
CA GLY A 459 8.06 64.33 6.34
C GLY A 459 8.53 65.77 6.13
N GLU A 460 9.83 66.00 5.99
CA GLU A 460 10.42 67.34 5.87
C GLU A 460 11.39 67.47 4.69
N ALA A 461 10.83 67.68 3.49
CA ALA A 461 11.57 68.37 2.43
C ALA A 461 11.69 69.87 2.79
N GLY A 462 12.51 70.20 3.79
CA GLY A 462 12.98 71.57 4.00
C GLY A 462 13.00 72.09 5.44
N LYS A 463 13.83 71.49 6.31
CA LYS A 463 14.77 72.16 7.24
C LYS A 463 15.45 71.10 8.10
N PRO A 464 16.77 71.18 8.34
CA PRO A 464 17.38 70.38 9.39
C PRO A 464 17.12 71.09 10.72
N GLU A 465 16.05 70.73 11.43
CA GLU A 465 16.02 70.98 12.87
C GLU A 465 16.86 69.88 13.52
N GLU A 466 18.01 70.27 14.09
CA GLU A 466 18.77 69.45 15.05
C GLU A 466 17.84 69.15 16.23
N THR A 467 17.06 68.08 16.10
CA THR A 467 16.29 67.53 17.20
C THR A 467 17.30 66.64 17.95
N ASP A 468 17.57 66.94 19.22
CA ASP A 468 18.50 66.15 20.02
C ASP A 468 18.11 64.65 19.93
N GLU A 469 19.09 63.75 19.81
CA GLU A 469 18.86 62.29 19.71
C GLU A 469 17.97 61.75 20.86
N ASP A 470 17.88 62.48 21.98
CA ASP A 470 17.07 62.16 23.15
C ASP A 470 15.56 62.48 23.03
N ASP A 471 15.15 63.26 22.02
CA ASP A 471 13.77 63.73 21.84
C ASP A 471 12.92 62.88 20.88
N HIS A 472 13.54 61.96 20.14
CA HIS A 472 12.82 61.02 19.30
C HIS A 472 11.81 60.18 20.11
N GLU A 473 10.61 59.99 19.56
CA GLU A 473 9.52 59.32 20.27
C GLU A 473 9.89 57.86 20.58
N TRP A 474 10.58 57.17 19.66
CA TRP A 474 11.10 55.82 19.89
C TRP A 474 12.09 55.73 21.06
N VAL A 475 12.99 56.70 21.22
CA VAL A 475 14.02 56.68 22.28
C VAL A 475 13.36 56.78 23.65
N GLN A 476 12.35 57.66 23.80
CA GLN A 476 11.61 57.80 25.04
C GLN A 476 10.81 56.52 25.37
N VAL A 477 10.17 55.93 24.37
CA VAL A 477 9.43 54.66 24.53
C VAL A 477 10.37 53.50 24.83
N MET A 478 11.54 53.43 24.19
CA MET A 478 12.55 52.39 24.42
C MET A 478 13.18 52.51 25.82
N LYS A 479 13.47 53.74 26.29
CA LYS A 479 13.89 54.01 27.68
C LYS A 479 12.82 53.54 28.67
N LYS A 480 11.54 53.89 28.45
CA LYS A 480 10.40 53.43 29.27
C LYS A 480 10.29 51.90 29.26
N HIS A 481 10.35 51.26 28.09
CA HIS A 481 10.26 49.81 27.93
C HIS A 481 11.44 49.09 28.60
N ARG A 482 12.67 49.60 28.48
CA ARG A 482 13.86 49.02 29.14
C ARG A 482 13.74 49.02 30.65
N VAL A 483 13.24 50.12 31.24
CA VAL A 483 12.99 50.22 32.69
C VAL A 483 11.88 49.28 33.12
N GLN A 484 10.80 49.16 32.34
CA GLN A 484 9.69 48.24 32.64
C GLN A 484 10.11 46.78 32.52
N ALA A 485 10.88 46.41 31.49
CA ALA A 485 11.42 45.07 31.30
C ALA A 485 12.39 44.69 32.45
N SER A 486 13.30 45.60 32.83
CA SER A 486 14.21 45.41 33.96
C SER A 486 13.45 45.21 35.27
N ARG A 487 12.37 45.97 35.51
CA ARG A 487 11.50 45.81 36.69
C ARG A 487 10.75 44.48 36.68
N LEU A 488 10.26 44.04 35.53
CA LEU A 488 9.59 42.74 35.38
C LEU A 488 10.56 41.57 35.58
N GLU A 489 11.80 41.68 35.12
CA GLU A 489 12.85 40.68 35.35
C GLU A 489 13.26 40.61 36.82
N LEU A 490 13.33 41.75 37.51
CA LEU A 490 13.56 41.82 38.96
C LEU A 490 12.41 41.20 39.78
N LEU A 491 11.17 41.32 39.29
CA LEU A 491 9.99 40.68 39.89
C LEU A 491 9.94 39.17 39.59
N ALA A 492 10.31 38.76 38.37
CA ALA A 492 10.34 37.36 37.95
C ALA A 492 11.51 36.57 38.57
N SER A 493 12.65 37.21 38.85
CA SER A 493 13.81 36.59 39.51
C SER A 493 13.62 36.39 41.02
N GLY A 494 12.53 36.89 41.61
CA GLY A 494 12.20 36.67 43.02
C GLY A 494 13.12 37.35 44.03
N VAL A 495 14.07 38.18 43.60
CA VAL A 495 15.11 38.79 44.48
C VAL A 495 14.59 40.05 45.19
N GLY A 496 13.32 40.45 45.01
CA GLY A 496 12.80 41.73 45.48
C GLY A 496 11.85 41.74 46.68
N SER A 497 11.41 40.60 47.23
CA SER A 497 10.45 40.58 48.34
C SER A 497 10.96 39.76 49.52
N GLY A 498 11.82 40.37 50.34
CA GLY A 498 12.43 39.67 51.45
C GLY A 498 13.23 40.55 52.39
N ARG A 499 12.66 41.66 52.89
CA ARG A 499 13.12 42.22 54.17
C ARG A 499 12.12 43.17 54.82
N LYS A 500 11.50 42.68 55.90
CA LYS A 500 10.88 43.31 57.10
C LYS A 500 9.71 42.40 57.52
N THR A 501 9.57 41.85 58.72
CA THR A 501 10.23 41.92 60.03
C THR A 501 9.78 40.68 60.79
N SER A 502 10.69 40.09 61.55
CA SER A 502 10.44 39.04 62.52
C SER A 502 9.60 39.53 63.68
N THR A 503 8.47 38.88 63.97
CA THR A 503 7.85 38.87 65.30
C THR A 503 7.10 37.57 65.54
N SER A 504 7.65 36.80 66.48
CA SER A 504 6.99 35.88 67.41
C SER A 504 6.18 34.69 66.89
N LEU A 505 6.77 33.52 67.09
CA LEU A 505 6.13 32.22 67.27
C LEU A 505 5.06 32.29 68.37
N ASP A 506 3.84 31.85 68.09
CA ASP A 506 3.08 30.99 69.00
C ASP A 506 1.99 30.23 68.21
N SER A 507 2.28 28.98 67.84
CA SER A 507 1.30 28.07 67.25
C SER A 507 1.00 26.95 68.24
N ARG A 508 0.02 27.20 69.11
CA ARG A 508 -0.68 26.19 69.93
C ARG A 508 -1.41 25.20 69.02
N ARG A 509 -1.08 23.91 69.15
CA ARG A 509 -1.92 22.79 68.72
C ARG A 509 -3.20 22.74 69.56
N PRO A 510 -4.39 22.46 68.99
CA PRO A 510 -5.50 21.93 69.76
C PRO A 510 -5.44 20.39 69.76
N SER A 511 -5.14 19.83 70.94
CA SER A 511 -5.50 18.46 71.31
C SER A 511 -6.97 18.44 71.71
N ALA A 512 -7.80 17.63 71.04
CA ALA A 512 -9.11 17.27 71.53
C ALA A 512 -8.98 16.12 72.55
N VAL A 513 -9.54 16.33 73.75
CA VAL A 513 -9.69 15.35 74.84
C VAL A 513 -11.19 15.09 75.01
N PRO A 514 -11.60 13.87 75.39
CA PRO A 514 -12.99 13.42 75.31
C PRO A 514 -13.82 13.85 76.53
N GLY A 515 -15.14 13.94 76.32
CA GLY A 515 -16.17 14.15 77.32
C GLY A 515 -17.52 13.85 76.70
#